data_AF-A0A3D2KDV0-F1
#
_entry.id   AF-A0A3D2KDV0-F1
#
_cell.length_a   1.000
_cell.length_b   1.000
_cell.length_c   1.000
_cell.angle_alpha   90.00
_cell.angle_beta   90.00
_cell.angle_gamma   90.00
#
_symmetry.space_group_name_H-M   'P 1'
#
loop_
_entity.id
_entity.type
_entity.pdbx_description
1 polymer ?
#
loop_
_entity_poly.entity_id
_entity_poly.type
_entity_poly.pdbx_seq_one_letter_code
_entity_poly.pdbx_strand_id
1 'polypeptide(L)'
;MKNEMKRIQNFQALRGVAFLLIFISHCFGNLKWWGASGVSLFIILSGFLEGMKYSNAKYPPLEDYVKRKIGKIYPLHLATLIISIPLSVSLFRESGARKYFAKLIVNALMLQSWIPIESVYFSFNAVSWYLSLVILFAVVSPFLVKKVQESNYSGLVGIGGYNP
;
A
#
# COMPACT_ATOMS: atom_id res chain seq x y z
N MET A 1 -10.11 -28.01 7.31
CA MET A 1 -8.91 -27.84 6.46
C MET A 1 -9.20 -27.58 4.98
N LYS A 2 -9.93 -28.44 4.24
CA LYS A 2 -10.20 -28.22 2.78
C LYS A 2 -10.86 -26.88 2.45
N ASN A 3 -11.83 -26.42 3.24
CA ASN A 3 -12.52 -25.15 3.00
C ASN A 3 -11.64 -23.91 3.24
N GLU A 4 -10.70 -23.95 4.19
CA GLU A 4 -9.80 -22.82 4.44
C GLU A 4 -8.73 -22.68 3.36
N MET A 5 -8.16 -23.80 2.90
CA MET A 5 -7.26 -23.82 1.74
C MET A 5 -7.94 -23.30 0.46
N LYS A 6 -9.18 -23.72 0.21
CA LYS A 6 -9.96 -23.24 -0.94
C LYS A 6 -10.25 -21.75 -0.84
N ARG A 7 -10.52 -21.23 0.36
CA ARG A 7 -10.74 -19.80 0.62
C ARG A 7 -9.47 -18.97 0.37
N ILE A 8 -8.30 -19.44 0.80
CA ILE A 8 -7.02 -18.77 0.55
C ILE A 8 -6.71 -18.73 -0.97
N GLN A 9 -6.96 -19.84 -1.67
CA GLN A 9 -6.79 -19.92 -3.12
C GLN A 9 -7.70 -18.96 -3.89
N ASN A 10 -8.96 -18.80 -3.48
CA ASN A 10 -9.90 -17.89 -4.13
C ASN A 10 -9.43 -16.42 -4.05
N PHE A 11 -8.86 -15.99 -2.91
CA PHE A 11 -8.30 -14.64 -2.79
C PHE A 11 -7.00 -14.45 -3.58
N GLN A 12 -6.19 -15.50 -3.73
CA GLN A 12 -5.02 -15.45 -4.60
C GLN A 12 -5.40 -15.35 -6.08
N ALA A 13 -6.43 -16.08 -6.52
CA ALA A 13 -6.96 -15.98 -7.87
C ALA A 13 -7.46 -14.56 -8.18
N LEU A 14 -8.16 -13.93 -7.23
CA LEU A 14 -8.66 -12.56 -7.39
C LEU A 14 -7.52 -11.52 -7.46
N ARG A 15 -6.43 -11.71 -6.70
CA ARG A 15 -5.19 -10.93 -6.89
C ARG A 15 -4.59 -11.14 -8.28
N GLY A 16 -4.63 -12.36 -8.80
CA GLY A 16 -4.25 -12.67 -10.18
C GLY A 16 -5.04 -11.87 -11.21
N VAL A 17 -6.37 -11.80 -11.05
CA VAL A 17 -7.23 -10.95 -11.89
C VAL A 17 -6.84 -9.48 -11.79
N ALA A 18 -6.61 -8.97 -10.58
CA ALA A 18 -6.16 -7.59 -10.38
C ALA A 18 -4.84 -7.29 -11.13
N PHE A 19 -3.86 -8.20 -11.07
CA PHE A 19 -2.61 -8.07 -11.82
C PHE A 19 -2.84 -8.06 -13.33
N LEU A 20 -3.70 -8.93 -13.86
CA LEU A 20 -4.01 -8.96 -15.29
C LEU A 20 -4.65 -7.65 -15.76
N LEU A 21 -5.55 -7.06 -14.97
CA LEU A 21 -6.16 -5.76 -15.28
C LEU A 21 -5.11 -4.64 -15.36
N ILE A 22 -4.17 -4.61 -14.41
CA ILE A 22 -3.07 -3.65 -14.39
C ILE A 22 -2.17 -3.86 -15.63
N PHE A 23 -1.80 -5.10 -15.91
CA PHE A 23 -0.93 -5.45 -17.04
C PHE A 23 -1.56 -5.05 -18.38
N ILE A 24 -2.81 -5.44 -18.63
CA ILE A 24 -3.57 -5.09 -19.85
C ILE A 24 -3.67 -3.57 -19.99
N SER A 25 -3.94 -2.85 -18.90
CA SER A 25 -3.99 -1.38 -18.95
C SER A 25 -2.68 -0.74 -19.41
N HIS A 26 -1.53 -1.29 -19.03
CA HIS A 26 -0.23 -0.77 -19.45
C HIS A 26 0.13 -1.18 -20.88
N CYS A 27 -0.25 -2.40 -21.31
CA CYS A 27 0.00 -2.87 -22.67
C CYS A 27 -0.82 -2.12 -23.73
N PHE A 28 -2.07 -1.79 -23.43
CA PHE A 28 -3.01 -1.25 -24.42
C PHE A 28 -3.27 0.26 -24.29
N GLY A 29 -2.79 0.91 -23.22
CA GLY A 29 -2.78 2.38 -23.03
C GLY A 29 -4.14 3.07 -22.87
N ASN A 30 -5.16 2.63 -23.59
CA ASN A 30 -6.53 3.17 -23.63
C ASN A 30 -7.42 2.67 -22.49
N LEU A 31 -6.89 1.82 -21.61
CA LEU A 31 -7.65 1.14 -20.56
C LEU A 31 -7.26 1.61 -19.15
N LYS A 32 -6.90 2.90 -18.99
CA LYS A 32 -6.47 3.48 -17.71
C LYS A 32 -7.42 3.20 -16.54
N TRP A 33 -8.73 3.20 -16.80
CA TRP A 33 -9.77 2.85 -15.82
C TRP A 33 -9.60 1.43 -15.28
N TRP A 34 -9.33 0.46 -16.14
CA TRP A 34 -9.12 -0.94 -15.74
C TRP A 34 -7.87 -1.11 -14.89
N GLY A 35 -6.79 -0.38 -15.21
CA GLY A 35 -5.58 -0.34 -14.39
C GLY A 35 -5.86 0.23 -13.00
N ALA A 36 -6.56 1.36 -12.92
CA ALA A 36 -6.93 1.98 -11.64
C ALA A 36 -7.83 1.07 -10.79
N SER A 37 -8.82 0.42 -11.41
CA SER A 37 -9.68 -0.58 -10.75
C SER A 37 -8.89 -1.79 -10.27
N GLY A 38 -7.94 -2.28 -11.06
CA GLY A 38 -7.05 -3.37 -10.69
C GLY A 38 -6.20 -3.05 -9.46
N VAL A 39 -5.58 -1.87 -9.42
CA VAL A 39 -4.82 -1.42 -8.23
C VAL A 39 -5.74 -1.29 -7.01
N SER A 40 -6.93 -0.71 -7.17
CA SER A 40 -7.91 -0.56 -6.10
C SER A 40 -8.31 -1.92 -5.51
N LEU A 41 -8.62 -2.89 -6.38
CA LEU A 41 -8.93 -4.26 -5.98
C LEU A 41 -7.76 -4.91 -5.23
N PHE A 42 -6.53 -4.71 -5.71
CA PHE A 42 -5.34 -5.25 -5.06
C PHE A 42 -5.13 -4.69 -3.64
N ILE A 43 -5.34 -3.39 -3.46
CA ILE A 43 -5.25 -2.71 -2.16
C ILE A 43 -6.34 -3.24 -1.21
N ILE A 44 -7.59 -3.29 -1.66
CA ILE A 44 -8.72 -3.78 -0.86
C ILE A 44 -8.48 -5.21 -0.39
N LEU A 45 -8.04 -6.11 -1.28
CA LEU A 45 -7.75 -7.50 -0.92
C LEU A 45 -6.56 -7.63 0.02
N SER A 46 -5.55 -6.79 -0.13
CA SER A 46 -4.40 -6.76 0.77
C SER A 46 -4.80 -6.33 2.18
N GLY A 47 -5.59 -5.27 2.31
CA GLY A 47 -6.13 -4.81 3.59
C GLY A 47 -7.09 -5.83 4.22
N PHE A 48 -7.99 -6.41 3.42
CA PHE A 48 -8.95 -7.42 3.91
C PHE A 48 -8.26 -8.68 4.44
N LEU A 49 -7.28 -9.21 3.71
CA LEU A 49 -6.49 -10.37 4.16
C LEU A 49 -5.66 -10.05 5.40
N GLU A 50 -5.12 -8.83 5.51
CA GLU A 50 -4.40 -8.39 6.69
C GLU A 50 -5.33 -8.27 7.91
N GLY A 51 -6.51 -7.67 7.74
CA GLY A 51 -7.53 -7.57 8.78
C GLY A 51 -8.02 -8.94 9.27
N MET A 52 -8.25 -9.90 8.38
CA MET A 52 -8.59 -11.28 8.78
C MET A 52 -7.44 -11.97 9.53
N LYS A 53 -6.19 -11.77 9.11
CA LYS A 53 -5.03 -12.38 9.77
C LYS A 53 -4.91 -11.93 11.23
N TYR A 54 -5.20 -10.66 11.49
CA TYR A 54 -5.06 -10.06 12.81
C TYR A 54 -6.39 -9.83 13.52
N SER A 55 -7.51 -10.38 13.03
CA SER A 55 -8.82 -10.18 13.67
C SER A 55 -8.86 -10.77 15.07
N ASN A 56 -8.30 -11.97 15.24
CA ASN A 56 -8.26 -12.73 16.49
C ASN A 56 -6.83 -12.87 17.06
N ALA A 57 -5.87 -12.14 16.49
CA ALA A 57 -4.46 -12.22 16.88
C ALA A 57 -3.94 -10.84 17.29
N LYS A 58 -3.03 -10.82 18.25
CA LYS A 58 -2.37 -9.58 18.68
C LYS A 58 -1.51 -9.04 17.54
N TYR A 59 -1.68 -7.77 17.18
CA TYR A 59 -0.74 -7.11 16.27
C TYR A 59 0.65 -7.10 16.91
N PRO A 60 1.72 -7.37 16.13
CA PRO A 60 3.08 -7.11 16.61
C PRO A 60 3.25 -5.62 16.96
N PRO A 61 4.25 -5.27 17.77
CA PRO A 61 4.59 -3.86 18.00
C PRO A 61 4.69 -3.10 16.68
N LEU A 62 4.06 -1.93 16.62
CA LEU A 62 3.96 -1.11 15.40
C LEU A 62 5.33 -0.88 14.77
N GLU A 63 6.30 -0.54 15.61
CA GLU A 63 7.68 -0.30 15.21
C GLU A 63 8.29 -1.51 14.51
N ASP A 64 8.21 -2.70 15.12
CA ASP A 64 8.74 -3.93 14.53
C ASP A 64 8.03 -4.30 13.22
N TYR A 65 6.72 -4.08 13.16
CA TYR A 65 5.92 -4.34 11.97
C TYR A 65 6.35 -3.48 10.79
N VAL A 66 6.46 -2.17 11.02
CA VAL A 66 6.83 -1.19 10.01
C VAL A 66 8.29 -1.38 9.62
N LYS A 67 9.21 -1.55 10.57
CA LYS A 67 10.65 -1.82 10.30
C LYS A 67 10.85 -3.03 9.41
N ARG A 68 10.14 -4.15 9.66
CA ARG A 68 10.24 -5.35 8.81
C ARG A 68 9.74 -5.11 7.38
N LYS A 69 8.71 -4.28 7.18
CA LYS A 69 8.23 -3.94 5.84
C LYS A 69 9.16 -2.97 5.13
N ILE A 70 9.61 -1.92 5.81
CA ILE A 70 10.61 -0.97 5.30
C ILE A 70 11.89 -1.70 4.91
N GLY A 71 12.42 -2.58 5.77
CA GLY A 71 13.65 -3.32 5.48
C GLY A 71 13.59 -4.21 4.23
N LYS A 72 12.39 -4.62 3.79
CA LYS A 72 12.19 -5.37 2.55
C LYS A 72 12.01 -4.48 1.32
N ILE A 73 11.37 -3.33 1.49
CA ILE A 73 10.93 -2.45 0.40
C ILE A 73 11.97 -1.37 0.08
N TYR A 74 12.53 -0.76 1.13
CA TYR A 74 13.38 0.42 1.04
C TYR A 74 14.70 0.18 0.29
N PRO A 75 15.41 -0.95 0.45
CA PRO A 75 16.64 -1.19 -0.32
C PRO A 75 16.39 -1.22 -1.83
N LEU A 76 15.30 -1.87 -2.25
CA LEU A 76 14.91 -1.91 -3.66
C LEU A 76 14.49 -0.51 -4.16
N HIS A 77 13.70 0.21 -3.37
CA HIS A 77 13.31 1.58 -3.70
C HIS A 77 14.53 2.48 -3.90
N LEU A 78 15.48 2.47 -2.97
CA LEU A 78 16.68 3.30 -3.03
C LEU A 78 17.53 2.96 -4.27
N ALA A 79 17.70 1.67 -4.59
CA ALA A 79 18.41 1.25 -5.80
C ALA A 79 17.72 1.81 -7.07
N THR A 80 16.39 1.67 -7.18
CA THR A 80 15.66 2.20 -8.35
C THR A 80 15.63 3.73 -8.39
N LEU A 81 15.62 4.40 -7.23
CA LEU A 81 15.67 5.85 -7.12
C LEU A 81 17.01 6.38 -7.64
N ILE A 82 18.12 5.78 -7.21
CA ILE A 82 19.47 6.13 -7.69
C ILE A 82 19.55 5.98 -9.22
N ILE A 83 19.03 4.88 -9.77
CA ILE A 83 18.99 4.64 -11.23
C ILE A 83 18.12 5.69 -11.94
N SER A 84 17.04 6.15 -11.32
CA SER A 84 16.13 7.13 -11.93
C SER A 84 16.67 8.56 -11.99
N ILE A 85 17.64 8.92 -11.13
CA ILE A 85 18.24 10.27 -11.09
C ILE A 85 18.80 10.69 -12.46
N PRO A 86 19.72 9.94 -13.11
CA PRO A 86 20.24 10.31 -14.42
C PRO A 86 19.17 10.30 -15.53
N LEU A 87 18.09 9.54 -15.36
CA LEU A 87 16.97 9.49 -16.31
C LEU A 87 16.00 10.68 -16.15
N SER A 88 16.10 11.42 -15.04
CA SER A 88 15.18 12.51 -14.67
C SER A 88 15.68 13.92 -15.09
N VAL A 89 16.58 14.01 -16.07
CA VAL A 89 17.14 15.30 -16.54
C VAL A 89 16.04 16.23 -17.08
N SER A 90 15.03 15.71 -17.76
CA SER A 90 13.86 16.49 -18.21
C SER A 90 13.11 17.11 -17.03
N LEU A 91 12.86 16.32 -15.98
CA LEU A 91 12.22 16.78 -14.75
C LEU A 91 13.00 17.95 -14.12
N PHE A 92 14.33 17.89 -14.10
CA PHE A 92 15.18 18.98 -13.60
C PHE A 92 15.01 20.27 -14.44
N ARG A 93 15.06 20.14 -15.77
CA ARG A 93 14.93 21.27 -16.70
C ARG A 93 13.56 21.96 -16.61
N GLU A 94 12.49 21.18 -16.49
CA GLU A 94 11.12 21.70 -16.46
C GLU A 94 10.74 22.32 -15.11
N SER A 95 11.17 21.70 -14.00
CA SER A 95 10.73 22.11 -12.65
C SER A 95 11.68 23.06 -11.93
N GLY A 96 12.93 23.15 -12.39
CA GLY A 96 14.00 23.91 -11.75
C GLY A 96 14.56 23.22 -10.49
N ALA A 97 15.76 23.64 -10.08
CA ALA A 97 16.53 22.97 -9.03
C ALA A 97 15.76 22.79 -7.72
N ARG A 98 15.08 23.84 -7.23
CA ARG A 98 14.36 23.79 -5.95
C ARG A 98 13.28 22.70 -5.91
N LYS A 99 12.42 22.65 -6.95
CA LYS A 99 11.33 21.65 -7.01
C LYS A 99 11.88 20.25 -7.24
N TYR A 100 12.93 20.12 -8.05
CA TYR A 100 13.60 18.84 -8.28
C TYR A 100 14.13 18.23 -6.97
N PHE A 101 14.90 19.00 -6.18
CA PHE A 101 15.43 18.50 -4.91
C PHE A 101 14.34 18.24 -3.86
N ALA A 102 13.29 19.07 -3.82
CA ALA A 102 12.13 18.80 -2.96
C ALA A 102 11.46 17.46 -3.32
N LYS A 103 11.22 17.19 -4.61
CA LYS A 103 10.69 15.90 -5.08
C LYS A 103 11.65 14.75 -4.74
N LEU A 104 12.96 14.95 -4.88
CA LEU A 104 13.96 13.93 -4.55
C LEU A 104 13.91 13.55 -3.05
N ILE A 105 13.85 14.54 -2.16
CA ILE A 105 13.73 14.33 -0.71
C ILE A 105 12.43 13.59 -0.39
N VAL A 106 11.31 14.02 -0.95
CA VAL A 106 10.00 13.38 -0.75
C VAL A 106 10.02 11.92 -1.23
N ASN A 107 10.65 11.63 -2.38
CA ASN A 107 10.82 10.26 -2.87
C ASN A 107 11.75 9.44 -2.00
N ALA A 108 12.87 10.02 -1.54
CA ALA A 108 13.81 9.33 -0.65
C ALA A 108 13.13 8.94 0.66
N LEU A 109 12.24 9.78 1.20
CA LEU A 109 11.45 9.48 2.39
C LEU A 109 10.23 8.58 2.12
N MET A 110 9.98 8.19 0.87
CA MET A 110 8.78 7.46 0.44
C MET A 110 7.46 8.16 0.80
N LEU A 111 7.43 9.48 0.75
CA LEU A 111 6.26 10.32 1.08
C LEU A 111 5.54 10.85 -0.16
N GLN A 112 5.96 10.49 -1.36
CA GLN A 112 5.43 11.04 -2.60
C GLN A 112 3.93 10.80 -2.80
N SER A 113 3.40 9.65 -2.34
CA SER A 113 1.97 9.33 -2.44
C SER A 113 1.09 10.03 -1.41
N TRP A 114 1.69 10.77 -0.46
CA TRP A 114 0.96 11.54 0.54
C TRP A 114 0.54 12.91 -0.02
N ILE A 115 1.20 13.34 -1.11
CA ILE A 115 0.94 14.61 -1.77
C ILE A 115 0.12 14.29 -3.03
N PRO A 116 -1.17 14.70 -3.11
CA PRO A 116 -2.07 14.35 -4.21
C PRO A 116 -1.79 15.23 -5.46
N ILE A 117 -0.54 15.28 -5.89
CA ILE A 117 -0.07 16.04 -7.05
C ILE A 117 0.65 15.07 -7.99
N GLU A 118 0.15 14.92 -9.21
CA GLU A 118 0.66 13.96 -10.21
C GLU A 118 2.15 14.11 -10.48
N SER A 119 2.60 15.36 -10.65
CA SER A 119 4.01 15.64 -10.88
C SER A 119 4.93 15.29 -9.68
N VAL A 120 4.36 14.99 -8.51
CA VAL A 120 5.09 14.57 -7.30
C VAL A 120 5.05 13.05 -7.18
N TYR A 121 3.89 12.42 -7.17
CA TYR A 121 3.80 10.96 -6.95
C TYR A 121 4.34 10.14 -8.13
N PHE A 122 4.30 10.66 -9.36
CA PHE A 122 4.92 10.01 -10.54
C PHE A 122 6.34 10.52 -10.85
N SER A 123 6.95 11.31 -9.96
CA SER A 123 8.33 11.75 -10.18
C SER A 123 9.34 10.60 -10.02
N PHE A 124 10.50 10.72 -10.69
CA PHE A 124 11.58 9.73 -10.65
C PHE A 124 11.12 8.35 -11.10
N ASN A 125 10.92 7.42 -10.17
CA ASN A 125 10.35 6.11 -10.46
C ASN A 125 8.82 6.21 -10.38
N ALA A 126 8.15 6.32 -11.53
CA ALA A 126 6.71 6.48 -11.61
C ALA A 126 5.91 5.31 -11.01
N VAL A 127 6.49 4.13 -10.79
CA VAL A 127 5.82 2.99 -10.13
C VAL A 127 6.04 3.01 -8.61
N SER A 128 7.01 3.81 -8.12
CA SER A 128 7.37 3.87 -6.70
C SER A 128 6.25 4.40 -5.79
N TRP A 129 5.29 5.16 -6.33
CA TRP A 129 4.11 5.62 -5.61
C TRP A 129 3.36 4.47 -4.92
N TYR A 130 3.33 3.29 -5.54
CA TYR A 130 2.68 2.12 -4.96
C TYR A 130 3.44 1.62 -3.72
N LEU A 131 4.78 1.65 -3.74
CA LEU A 131 5.59 1.26 -2.58
C LEU A 131 5.39 2.25 -1.41
N SER A 132 5.29 3.56 -1.70
CA SER A 132 4.93 4.58 -0.72
C SER A 132 3.57 4.29 -0.06
N LEU A 133 2.56 3.89 -0.85
CA LEU A 133 1.27 3.46 -0.31
C LEU A 133 1.35 2.20 0.56
N VAL A 134 2.18 1.23 0.20
CA VAL A 134 2.38 0.01 1.02
C VAL A 134 2.94 0.37 2.41
N ILE A 135 3.86 1.34 2.49
CA ILE A 135 4.39 1.83 3.77
C ILE A 135 3.33 2.62 4.53
N LEU A 136 2.54 3.48 3.86
CA LEU A 136 1.41 4.17 4.48
C LEU A 136 0.43 3.18 5.11
N PHE A 137 0.00 2.16 4.37
CA PHE A 137 -0.89 1.13 4.90
C PHE A 137 -0.24 0.31 6.02
N ALA A 138 1.07 0.06 5.96
CA ALA A 138 1.78 -0.60 7.05
C ALA A 138 1.66 0.17 8.38
N VAL A 139 1.69 1.49 8.31
CA VAL A 139 1.54 2.37 9.47
C VAL A 139 0.08 2.44 9.92
N VAL A 140 -0.87 2.55 8.99
CA VAL A 140 -2.30 2.75 9.29
C VAL A 140 -3.01 1.47 9.76
N SER A 141 -2.67 0.30 9.19
CA SER A 141 -3.38 -0.96 9.45
C SER A 141 -3.49 -1.35 10.95
N PRO A 142 -2.43 -1.24 11.77
CA PRO A 142 -2.52 -1.60 13.19
C PRO A 142 -3.55 -0.76 13.96
N PHE A 143 -3.68 0.53 13.62
CA PHE A 143 -4.67 1.42 14.25
C PHE A 143 -6.10 1.05 13.83
N LEU A 144 -6.30 0.74 12.55
CA LEU A 144 -7.61 0.31 12.04
C LEU A 144 -8.06 -0.98 12.69
N VAL A 145 -7.18 -1.98 12.79
CA VAL A 145 -7.54 -3.27 13.39
C VAL A 145 -7.80 -3.14 14.89
N LYS A 146 -7.00 -2.35 15.62
CA LYS A 146 -7.26 -2.06 17.04
C LYS A 146 -8.65 -1.45 17.24
N LYS A 147 -9.02 -0.45 16.44
CA LYS A 147 -10.33 0.20 16.52
C LYS A 147 -11.49 -0.77 16.21
N VAL A 148 -11.31 -1.65 15.22
CA VAL A 148 -12.30 -2.68 14.88
C VAL A 148 -12.45 -3.70 16.02
N GLN A 149 -11.34 -4.12 16.64
CA GLN A 149 -11.37 -5.01 17.79
C GLN A 149 -12.12 -4.38 18.97
N GLU A 150 -11.76 -3.14 19.35
CA GLU A 150 -12.44 -2.38 20.42
C GLU A 150 -13.96 -2.29 20.20
N SER A 151 -14.39 -1.98 18.97
CA SER A 151 -15.83 -1.89 18.64
C SER A 151 -16.58 -3.22 18.77
N ASN A 152 -15.93 -4.35 18.43
CA ASN A 152 -16.53 -5.69 18.58
C ASN A 152 -16.65 -6.11 20.06
N TYR A 153 -15.68 -5.72 20.91
CA TYR A 153 -15.76 -5.97 22.34
C TYR A 153 -16.84 -5.11 23.02
N SER A 154 -17.03 -3.84 22.60
CA SER A 154 -18.13 -3.00 23.11
C SER A 154 -19.51 -3.57 22.78
N GLY A 155 -19.67 -4.20 21.62
CA GLY A 155 -20.89 -4.91 21.24
C GLY A 155 -21.19 -6.14 22.10
N LEU A 156 -20.17 -6.83 22.63
CA LEU A 156 -20.32 -7.99 23.52
C LEU A 156 -20.52 -7.60 25.00
N VAL A 157 -19.87 -6.52 25.46
CA VAL A 157 -20.04 -6.01 26.83
C VAL A 157 -21.42 -5.36 27.02
N GLY A 158 -22.02 -4.79 25.96
CA GLY A 158 -23.39 -4.25 25.99
C GLY A 158 -24.50 -5.30 26.16
N ILE A 159 -24.21 -6.59 25.95
CA ILE A 159 -25.17 -7.70 26.11
C ILE A 159 -24.98 -8.46 27.44
N GLY A 160 -23.91 -8.15 28.19
CA GLY A 160 -23.57 -8.79 29.47
C GLY A 160 -24.11 -8.09 30.71
N GLY A 161 -24.90 -7.02 30.55
CA GLY A 161 -25.48 -6.26 31.65
C GLY A 161 -26.81 -6.83 32.16
N TYR A 162 -26.83 -8.10 32.56
CA TYR A 162 -27.87 -8.62 33.47
C TYR A 162 -27.20 -8.86 34.83
N ASN A 163 -27.47 -7.93 35.75
CA ASN A 163 -27.10 -8.01 37.17
C ASN A 163 -28.06 -9.00 37.87
N PRO A 164 -27.60 -9.88 38.78
CA PRO A 164 -28.41 -10.91 39.41
C PRO A 164 -29.47 -10.35 40.38
#